data_AF-G5JEV7-F1
#
_entry.id   AF-G5JEV7-F1
#
_cell.length_a   1.000
_cell.length_b   1.000
_cell.length_c   1.000
_cell.angle_alpha   90.00
_cell.angle_beta   90.00
_cell.angle_gamma   90.00
#
_symmetry.space_group_name_H-M   'P 1'
#
loop_
_entity.id
_entity.type
_entity.pdbx_description
1 polymer ?
#
loop_
_entity_poly.entity_id
_entity_poly.type
_entity_poly.pdbx_seq_one_letter_code
_entity_poly.pdbx_strand_id
1 'polypeptide(L)'
;MFFFKFIQGLSISSFVLASSLILNVYPSFGQSDDSNQIKFFCGQTFDRASQQTIPATLVWVPQSQEHLRIISWKSNYFPPNTMTAEERCQIVSTKFQIKYEKGELNYLTFGENNGYPILCGVSNVDDPCDGNSQLFTLPYHPDPKVTLKRLSDMFFPQTRDFLMKSSSNFSYISLDELINYLPVK
;
A
#
# COMPACT_ATOMS: atom_id res chain seq x y z
N MET A 1 15.61 -84.17 -40.20
CA MET A 1 15.10 -84.90 -39.01
C MET A 1 16.13 -84.71 -37.89
N PHE A 2 15.66 -84.38 -36.69
CA PHE A 2 16.38 -84.17 -35.42
C PHE A 2 17.07 -82.82 -35.12
N PHE A 3 16.35 -82.08 -34.26
CA PHE A 3 16.73 -81.06 -33.29
C PHE A 3 18.04 -81.33 -32.51
N PHE A 4 18.76 -80.27 -32.08
CA PHE A 4 18.67 -79.72 -30.70
C PHE A 4 19.67 -78.57 -30.38
N LYS A 5 19.17 -77.59 -29.60
CA LYS A 5 19.80 -76.74 -28.54
C LYS A 5 20.86 -75.65 -28.85
N PHE A 6 20.44 -74.40 -28.57
CA PHE A 6 20.93 -73.47 -27.53
C PHE A 6 22.45 -73.15 -27.43
N ILE A 7 22.80 -71.87 -27.60
CA ILE A 7 23.51 -70.95 -26.65
C ILE A 7 24.32 -69.87 -27.40
N GLN A 8 24.06 -68.62 -27.00
CA GLN A 8 24.87 -67.39 -26.96
C GLN A 8 25.78 -66.98 -28.13
N GLY A 9 25.58 -65.73 -28.57
CA GLY A 9 26.61 -64.94 -29.23
C GLY A 9 26.21 -63.46 -29.27
N LEU A 10 26.84 -62.65 -28.42
CA LEU A 10 26.75 -61.18 -28.40
C LEU A 10 27.09 -60.60 -29.79
N SER A 11 26.27 -59.66 -30.28
CA SER A 11 26.70 -58.72 -31.30
C SER A 11 26.36 -57.29 -30.86
N ILE A 12 27.41 -56.47 -30.80
CA ILE A 12 27.45 -55.12 -30.28
C ILE A 12 26.90 -54.19 -31.37
N SER A 13 25.72 -53.60 -31.16
CA SER A 13 25.25 -52.47 -31.99
C SER A 13 25.54 -51.17 -31.26
N SER A 14 26.53 -50.44 -31.77
CA SER A 14 26.90 -49.10 -31.31
C SER A 14 25.75 -48.11 -31.55
N PHE A 15 25.05 -47.71 -30.50
CA PHE A 15 24.19 -46.52 -30.53
C PHE A 15 25.02 -45.31 -30.12
N VAL A 16 25.37 -44.47 -31.09
CA VAL A 16 25.94 -43.14 -30.83
C VAL A 16 24.80 -42.23 -30.41
N LEU A 17 24.64 -41.99 -29.11
CA LEU A 17 23.75 -40.96 -28.59
C LEU A 17 24.47 -39.61 -28.64
N ALA A 18 24.24 -38.84 -29.71
CA ALA A 18 24.60 -37.43 -29.73
C ALA A 18 23.67 -36.68 -28.76
N SER A 19 24.17 -36.40 -27.55
CA SER A 19 23.47 -35.53 -26.59
C SER A 19 23.67 -34.07 -26.95
N SER A 20 22.67 -33.46 -27.58
CA SER A 20 22.60 -32.01 -27.75
C SER A 20 22.24 -31.37 -26.40
N LEU A 21 23.18 -30.64 -25.80
CA LEU A 21 22.95 -29.81 -24.62
C LEU A 21 22.15 -28.57 -25.03
N ILE A 22 20.85 -28.56 -24.76
CA ILE A 22 20.03 -27.35 -24.86
C ILE A 22 20.28 -26.55 -23.58
N LEU A 23 21.04 -25.46 -23.69
CA LEU A 23 21.19 -24.49 -22.60
C LEU A 23 19.85 -23.74 -22.47
N ASN A 24 19.00 -24.17 -21.53
CA ASN A 24 17.85 -23.39 -21.11
C ASN A 24 18.35 -22.13 -20.42
N VAL A 25 18.40 -21.02 -21.16
CA VAL A 25 18.59 -19.69 -20.59
C VAL A 25 17.25 -19.30 -19.96
N TYR A 26 17.04 -19.70 -18.70
CA TYR A 26 15.95 -19.12 -17.91
C TYR A 26 16.30 -17.65 -17.66
N PRO A 27 15.42 -16.69 -18.01
CA PRO A 27 15.62 -15.33 -17.56
C PRO A 27 15.60 -15.36 -16.03
N SER A 28 16.73 -15.02 -15.39
CA SER A 28 16.71 -14.70 -13.98
C SER A 28 15.93 -13.39 -13.85
N PHE A 29 14.69 -13.48 -13.36
CA PHE A 29 14.04 -12.32 -12.78
C PHE A 29 14.91 -11.90 -11.59
N GLY A 30 15.72 -10.86 -11.77
CA GLY A 30 16.39 -10.22 -10.66
C GLY A 30 15.31 -9.78 -9.67
N GLN A 31 15.29 -10.38 -8.49
CA GLN A 31 14.50 -9.85 -7.38
C GLN A 31 15.11 -8.50 -7.05
N SER A 32 14.48 -7.42 -7.50
CA SER A 32 14.76 -6.10 -6.94
C SER A 32 14.45 -6.20 -5.44
N ASP A 33 15.45 -5.91 -4.62
CA ASP A 33 15.30 -5.88 -3.17
C ASP A 33 14.33 -4.75 -2.79
N ASP A 34 13.06 -5.13 -2.78
CA ASP A 34 11.89 -4.27 -2.61
C ASP A 34 11.71 -3.85 -1.14
N SER A 35 12.66 -4.23 -0.27
CA SER A 35 12.72 -3.85 1.14
C SER A 35 13.22 -2.41 1.34
N ASN A 36 13.90 -1.84 0.34
CA ASN A 36 14.55 -0.53 0.43
C ASN A 36 13.71 0.64 -0.10
N GLN A 37 12.42 0.42 -0.42
CA GLN A 37 11.51 1.43 -0.93
C GLN A 37 10.37 1.71 0.05
N ILE A 38 9.94 2.98 0.12
CA ILE A 38 8.73 3.36 0.86
C ILE A 38 7.52 2.68 0.20
N LYS A 39 6.67 2.07 1.03
CA LYS A 39 5.49 1.34 0.54
C LYS A 39 4.27 1.58 1.39
N PHE A 40 3.18 1.97 0.75
CA PHE A 40 1.86 2.08 1.34
C PHE A 40 1.08 0.79 1.13
N PHE A 41 0.44 0.32 2.19
CA PHE A 41 -0.35 -0.91 2.14
C PHE A 41 -1.45 -0.92 3.20
N CYS A 42 -2.46 -1.74 2.98
CA CYS A 42 -3.46 -2.01 3.99
C CYS A 42 -2.94 -3.07 4.96
N GLY A 43 -2.99 -2.78 6.26
CA GLY A 43 -2.65 -3.71 7.31
C GLY A 43 -3.61 -3.59 8.48
N GLN A 44 -3.28 -4.27 9.58
CA GLN A 44 -4.09 -4.28 10.78
C GLN A 44 -3.39 -3.53 11.91
N THR A 45 -4.15 -2.82 12.75
CA THR A 45 -3.60 -2.15 13.93
C THR A 45 -4.53 -2.20 15.12
N PHE A 46 -3.96 -2.20 16.33
CA PHE A 46 -4.74 -2.13 17.56
C PHE A 46 -5.17 -0.70 17.87
N ASP A 47 -6.48 -0.45 17.88
CA ASP A 47 -7.07 0.81 18.33
C ASP A 47 -7.37 0.75 19.82
N ARG A 48 -6.65 1.57 20.60
CA ARG A 48 -6.83 1.59 22.07
C ARG A 48 -8.21 2.09 22.49
N ALA A 49 -8.84 2.95 21.70
CA ALA A 49 -10.14 3.51 22.03
C ALA A 49 -11.27 2.48 21.92
N SER A 50 -11.27 1.66 20.87
CA SER A 50 -12.25 0.58 20.70
C SER A 50 -11.84 -0.75 21.34
N GLN A 51 -10.57 -0.90 21.76
CA GLN A 51 -9.96 -2.16 22.20
C GLN A 51 -10.05 -3.28 21.15
N GLN A 52 -10.00 -2.91 19.87
CA GLN A 52 -10.12 -3.85 18.75
C GLN A 52 -8.99 -3.64 17.75
N THR A 53 -8.67 -4.72 17.03
CA THR A 53 -7.84 -4.64 15.83
C THR A 53 -8.72 -4.14 14.68
N ILE A 54 -8.27 -3.08 14.01
CA ILE A 54 -8.96 -2.46 12.89
C ILE A 54 -8.03 -2.32 11.67
N PRO A 55 -8.60 -2.27 10.45
CA PRO A 55 -7.81 -2.01 9.25
C PRO A 55 -7.20 -0.62 9.28
N ALA A 56 -5.99 -0.48 8.75
CA ALA A 56 -5.24 0.76 8.71
C ALA A 56 -4.41 0.89 7.43
N THR A 57 -4.35 2.11 6.90
CA THR A 57 -3.37 2.47 5.87
C THR A 57 -2.03 2.70 6.55
N LEU A 58 -1.08 1.82 6.25
CA LEU A 58 0.27 1.80 6.78
C LEU A 58 1.28 2.22 5.72
N VAL A 59 2.43 2.73 6.16
CA VAL A 59 3.60 2.95 5.30
C VAL A 59 4.82 2.27 5.90
N TRP A 60 5.50 1.43 5.11
CA TRP A 60 6.83 0.91 5.42
C TRP A 60 7.88 1.97 5.10
N VAL A 61 8.74 2.24 6.07
CA VAL A 61 9.81 3.22 5.93
C VAL A 61 11.15 2.50 6.09
N PRO A 62 11.90 2.29 4.99
CA PRO A 62 13.14 1.51 5.02
C PRO A 62 14.20 2.07 5.98
N GLN A 63 14.29 3.40 6.06
CA GLN A 63 15.26 4.10 6.90
C GLN A 63 15.13 3.76 8.38
N SER A 64 13.89 3.50 8.82
CA SER A 64 13.56 3.20 10.20
C SER A 64 13.25 1.73 10.44
N GLN A 65 13.07 0.95 9.37
CA GLN A 65 12.60 -0.45 9.40
C GLN A 65 11.28 -0.64 10.15
N GLU A 66 10.41 0.37 10.11
CA GLU A 66 9.15 0.38 10.85
C GLU A 66 7.93 0.68 9.96
N HIS A 67 6.76 0.25 10.45
CA HIS A 67 5.47 0.59 9.85
C HIS A 67 4.86 1.81 10.55
N LEU A 68 4.68 2.90 9.82
CA LEU A 68 3.96 4.06 10.31
C LEU A 68 2.47 3.97 9.98
N ARG A 69 1.63 4.46 10.89
CA ARG A 69 0.17 4.46 10.74
C ARG A 69 -0.30 5.80 10.24
N ILE A 70 -0.92 5.84 9.06
CA ILE A 70 -1.46 7.07 8.48
C ILE A 70 -2.94 7.20 8.81
N ILE A 71 -3.74 6.19 8.47
CA ILE A 71 -5.22 6.22 8.61
C ILE A 71 -5.70 4.99 9.38
N SER A 72 -6.62 5.18 10.33
CA SER A 72 -7.34 4.11 11.01
C SER A 72 -8.79 4.03 10.53
N TRP A 73 -9.20 2.91 9.94
CA TRP A 73 -10.52 2.74 9.32
C TRP A 73 -11.56 2.26 10.33
N LYS A 74 -12.15 3.21 11.07
CA LYS A 74 -13.24 2.91 12.02
C LYS A 74 -14.59 2.84 11.29
N SER A 75 -15.39 1.81 11.60
CA SER A 75 -16.63 1.49 10.88
C SER A 75 -17.75 2.54 11.04
N ASN A 76 -17.77 3.28 12.14
CA ASN A 76 -18.86 4.17 12.53
C ASN A 76 -18.86 5.54 11.83
N TYR A 77 -17.81 5.92 11.10
CA TYR A 77 -17.76 7.22 10.43
C TYR A 77 -18.41 7.21 9.04
N PHE A 78 -18.73 6.04 8.52
CA PHE A 78 -19.28 5.91 7.18
C PHE A 78 -20.57 5.09 7.22
N PRO A 79 -21.49 5.29 6.27
CA PRO A 79 -22.73 4.53 6.23
C PRO A 79 -22.44 3.03 6.07
N PRO A 80 -23.08 2.15 6.84
CA PRO A 80 -22.77 0.71 6.88
C PRO A 80 -22.98 0.01 5.52
N ASN A 81 -23.76 0.60 4.63
CA ASN A 81 -24.16 -0.01 3.35
C ASN A 81 -23.30 0.45 2.14
N THR A 82 -22.20 1.17 2.36
CA THR A 82 -21.43 1.78 1.26
C THR A 82 -20.13 1.05 0.94
N MET A 83 -19.41 0.58 1.96
CA MET A 83 -18.14 -0.14 1.86
C MET A 83 -17.71 -0.56 3.26
N THR A 84 -17.09 -1.73 3.42
CA THR A 84 -16.50 -2.16 4.69
C THR A 84 -15.23 -1.36 5.01
N ALA A 85 -14.80 -1.37 6.27
CA ALA A 85 -13.55 -0.74 6.67
C ALA A 85 -12.32 -1.34 5.97
N GLU A 86 -12.33 -2.66 5.75
CA GLU A 86 -11.27 -3.41 5.09
C GLU A 86 -11.17 -3.02 3.59
N GLU A 87 -12.30 -2.98 2.88
CA GLU A 87 -12.31 -2.56 1.47
C GLU A 87 -11.83 -1.12 1.30
N ARG A 88 -12.23 -0.19 2.18
CA ARG A 88 -11.70 1.18 2.17
C ARG A 88 -10.20 1.20 2.38
N CYS A 89 -9.72 0.43 3.35
CA CYS A 89 -8.31 0.32 3.63
C CYS A 89 -7.52 -0.15 2.40
N GLN A 90 -7.99 -1.18 1.70
CA GLN A 90 -7.34 -1.70 0.50
C GLN A 90 -7.33 -0.69 -0.64
N ILE A 91 -8.48 -0.07 -0.96
CA ILE A 91 -8.59 0.89 -2.05
C ILE A 91 -7.73 2.12 -1.79
N VAL A 92 -7.81 2.67 -0.58
CA VAL A 92 -7.11 3.91 -0.26
C VAL A 92 -5.61 3.67 -0.17
N SER A 93 -5.16 2.60 0.48
CA SER A 93 -3.72 2.28 0.53
C SER A 93 -3.15 2.03 -0.87
N THR A 94 -3.90 1.41 -1.77
CA THR A 94 -3.51 1.23 -3.17
C THR A 94 -3.37 2.58 -3.89
N LYS A 95 -4.29 3.52 -3.69
CA LYS A 95 -4.19 4.88 -4.27
C LYS A 95 -2.97 5.63 -3.74
N PHE A 96 -2.69 5.54 -2.44
CA PHE A 96 -1.47 6.08 -1.85
C PHE A 96 -0.23 5.51 -2.55
N GLN A 97 -0.15 4.18 -2.68
CA GLN A 97 0.99 3.53 -3.33
C GLN A 97 1.15 3.98 -4.79
N ILE A 98 0.09 3.94 -5.57
CA ILE A 98 0.11 4.35 -6.99
C ILE A 98 0.57 5.80 -7.15
N LYS A 99 0.06 6.72 -6.32
CA LYS A 99 0.45 8.13 -6.41
C LYS A 99 1.89 8.34 -5.96
N TYR A 100 2.33 7.63 -4.91
CA TYR A 100 3.71 7.69 -4.45
C TYR A 100 4.68 7.22 -5.55
N GLU A 101 4.43 6.07 -6.17
CA GLU A 101 5.26 5.53 -7.27
C GLU A 101 5.33 6.46 -8.49
N LYS A 102 4.27 7.26 -8.71
CA LYS A 102 4.22 8.25 -9.80
C LYS A 102 4.84 9.60 -9.46
N GLY A 103 5.29 9.83 -8.22
CA GLY A 103 5.74 11.16 -7.78
C GLY A 103 4.60 12.17 -7.62
N GLU A 104 3.37 11.69 -7.45
CA GLU A 104 2.14 12.47 -7.31
C GLU A 104 1.68 12.60 -5.84
N LEU A 105 2.55 12.29 -4.88
CA LEU A 105 2.24 12.27 -3.45
C LEU A 105 3.36 12.91 -2.63
N ASN A 106 3.66 14.18 -2.89
CA ASN A 106 4.61 14.95 -2.07
C ASN A 106 3.88 15.63 -0.91
N TYR A 107 2.62 16.02 -1.13
CA TYR A 107 1.78 16.68 -0.14
C TYR A 107 0.42 16.00 -0.02
N LEU A 108 -0.09 15.96 1.21
CA LEU A 108 -1.49 15.70 1.51
C LEU A 108 -2.22 17.04 1.69
N THR A 109 -3.39 17.18 1.09
CA THR A 109 -4.22 18.39 1.18
C THR A 109 -5.71 18.04 1.17
N PHE A 110 -6.55 19.01 1.51
CA PHE A 110 -8.00 18.89 1.58
C PHE A 110 -8.66 19.77 0.54
N GLY A 111 -9.77 19.27 -0.01
CA GLY A 111 -10.55 19.98 -1.02
C GLY A 111 -11.95 19.41 -1.10
N GLU A 112 -12.63 19.70 -2.20
CA GLU A 112 -14.00 19.25 -2.43
C GLU A 112 -14.12 18.60 -3.81
N ASN A 113 -14.88 17.51 -3.88
CA ASN A 113 -15.28 16.90 -5.13
C ASN A 113 -16.79 16.62 -5.09
N ASN A 114 -17.52 17.21 -6.04
CA ASN A 114 -18.99 17.15 -6.10
C ASN A 114 -19.70 17.55 -4.79
N GLY A 115 -19.17 18.55 -4.09
CA GLY A 115 -19.72 19.04 -2.82
C GLY A 115 -19.42 18.16 -1.60
N TYR A 116 -18.57 17.15 -1.75
CA TYR A 116 -18.09 16.33 -0.63
C TYR A 116 -16.64 16.64 -0.30
N PRO A 117 -16.27 16.74 0.99
CA PRO A 117 -14.89 16.95 1.39
C PRO A 117 -14.03 15.73 1.06
N ILE A 118 -12.84 15.95 0.54
CA ILE A 118 -11.91 14.89 0.11
C ILE A 118 -10.49 15.12 0.65
N LEU A 119 -9.75 14.02 0.83
CA LEU A 119 -8.30 14.06 0.99
C LEU A 119 -7.64 13.79 -0.36
N CYS A 120 -6.67 14.60 -0.73
CA CYS A 120 -5.88 14.45 -1.95
C CYS A 120 -4.40 14.21 -1.67
N GLY A 121 -3.76 13.56 -2.64
CA GLY A 121 -2.31 13.52 -2.79
C GLY A 121 -1.91 14.34 -4.00
N VAL A 122 -0.98 15.28 -3.83
CA VAL A 122 -0.52 16.20 -4.87
C VAL A 122 1.00 16.32 -4.90
N SER A 123 1.56 16.72 -6.05
CA SER A 123 3.01 16.87 -6.24
C SER A 123 3.53 18.20 -5.70
N ASN A 124 2.73 19.27 -5.80
CA ASN A 124 3.15 20.61 -5.43
C ASN A 124 2.09 21.31 -4.57
N VAL A 125 2.52 22.36 -3.87
CA VAL A 125 1.61 23.33 -3.28
C VAL A 125 0.82 24.01 -4.41
N ASP A 126 -0.44 24.35 -4.13
CA ASP A 126 -1.42 24.93 -5.08
C ASP A 126 -1.92 24.00 -6.20
N ASP A 127 -1.40 22.77 -6.30
CA ASP A 127 -2.01 21.75 -7.17
C ASP A 127 -3.47 21.47 -6.74
N PRO A 128 -4.39 21.29 -7.69
CA PRO A 128 -5.81 21.15 -7.39
C PRO A 128 -6.09 19.88 -6.58
N CYS A 129 -6.85 20.03 -5.50
CA CYS A 129 -7.44 18.92 -4.77
C CYS A 129 -8.86 18.63 -5.29
N ASP A 130 -8.94 17.77 -6.31
CA ASP A 130 -10.16 17.41 -7.02
C ASP A 130 -10.25 15.87 -7.20
N GLY A 131 -11.17 15.39 -8.04
CA GLY A 131 -11.35 13.96 -8.30
C GLY A 131 -10.11 13.24 -8.86
N ASN A 132 -9.17 13.93 -9.50
CA ASN A 132 -7.95 13.36 -10.07
C ASN A 132 -6.85 13.14 -9.01
N SER A 133 -6.77 14.06 -8.04
CA SER A 133 -5.84 13.96 -6.92
C SER A 133 -6.45 13.25 -5.70
N GLN A 134 -7.74 12.92 -5.74
CA GLN A 134 -8.49 12.30 -4.64
C GLN A 134 -7.97 10.91 -4.23
N LEU A 135 -7.51 10.83 -2.99
CA LEU A 135 -7.24 9.58 -2.28
C LEU A 135 -8.55 8.98 -1.78
N PHE A 136 -9.35 9.73 -1.03
CA PHE A 136 -10.67 9.28 -0.56
C PHE A 136 -11.60 10.42 -0.15
N THR A 137 -12.90 10.11 -0.06
CA THR A 137 -13.92 11.04 0.47
C THR A 137 -13.98 10.97 1.99
N LEU A 138 -13.92 12.13 2.63
CA LEU A 138 -14.00 12.25 4.08
C LEU A 138 -15.43 11.99 4.59
N PRO A 139 -15.59 11.50 5.82
CA PRO A 139 -16.88 11.45 6.51
C PRO A 139 -17.59 12.81 6.57
N TYR A 140 -18.60 13.00 5.74
CA TYR A 140 -19.37 14.25 5.71
C TYR A 140 -20.30 14.37 6.92
N HIS A 141 -20.43 15.60 7.43
CA HIS A 141 -21.47 16.00 8.36
C HIS A 141 -21.91 17.45 8.07
N PRO A 142 -23.22 17.79 8.21
CA PRO A 142 -23.69 19.17 8.00
C PRO A 142 -23.06 20.20 8.94
N ASP A 143 -22.64 19.78 10.13
CA ASP A 143 -21.84 20.61 11.05
C ASP A 143 -20.34 20.49 10.71
N PRO A 144 -19.69 21.58 10.25
CA PRO A 144 -18.27 21.58 9.89
C PRO A 144 -17.35 21.19 11.06
N LYS A 145 -17.73 21.49 12.31
CA LYS A 145 -16.93 21.12 13.49
C LYS A 145 -16.89 19.61 13.68
N VAL A 146 -18.00 18.94 13.37
CA VAL A 146 -18.09 17.47 13.44
C VAL A 146 -17.28 16.84 12.31
N THR A 147 -17.30 17.41 11.11
CA THR A 147 -16.45 16.97 9.98
C THR A 147 -14.97 17.09 10.34
N LEU A 148 -14.53 18.24 10.87
CA LEU A 148 -13.14 18.44 11.30
C LEU A 148 -12.74 17.47 12.42
N LYS A 149 -13.62 17.24 13.39
CA LYS A 149 -13.36 16.26 14.46
C LYS A 149 -13.22 14.85 13.91
N ARG A 150 -14.13 14.40 13.03
CA ARG A 150 -14.08 13.07 12.41
C ARG A 150 -12.79 12.89 11.61
N LEU A 151 -12.41 13.91 10.84
CA LEU A 151 -11.15 13.93 10.11
C LEU A 151 -9.95 13.75 11.06
N SER A 152 -9.88 14.57 12.11
CA SER A 152 -8.83 14.47 13.13
C SER A 152 -8.81 13.09 13.80
N ASP A 153 -9.96 12.46 14.01
CA ASP A 153 -10.07 11.16 14.67
C ASP A 153 -9.66 9.98 13.77
N MET A 154 -9.71 10.15 12.44
CA MET A 154 -9.25 9.14 11.48
C MET A 154 -7.72 9.01 11.43
N PHE A 155 -7.01 10.12 11.67
CA PHE A 155 -5.56 10.11 11.73
C PHE A 155 -5.08 9.55 13.07
N PHE A 156 -4.03 8.72 12.99
CA PHE A 156 -3.36 8.17 14.17
C PHE A 156 -2.89 9.31 15.09
N PRO A 157 -2.88 9.18 16.44
CA PRO A 157 -2.56 10.28 17.34
C PRO A 157 -1.25 11.01 17.03
N GLN A 158 -0.18 10.30 16.67
CA GLN A 158 1.08 10.95 16.30
C GLN A 158 0.97 11.74 14.98
N THR A 159 0.24 11.20 14.00
CA THR A 159 -0.10 11.90 12.75
C THR A 159 -0.92 13.14 13.05
N ARG A 160 -1.92 13.03 13.94
CA ARG A 160 -2.71 14.18 14.41
C ARG A 160 -1.86 15.23 15.11
N ASP A 161 -0.94 14.83 15.98
CA ASP A 161 -0.02 15.73 16.66
C ASP A 161 0.87 16.47 15.65
N PHE A 162 1.35 15.76 14.61
CA PHE A 162 2.05 16.39 13.50
C PHE A 162 1.17 17.40 12.76
N LEU A 163 -0.06 17.03 12.41
CA LEU A 163 -1.01 17.91 11.73
C LEU A 163 -1.32 19.18 12.56
N MET A 164 -1.45 19.03 13.87
CA MET A 164 -1.67 20.15 14.79
C MET A 164 -0.45 21.07 14.95
N LYS A 165 0.77 20.51 14.88
CA LYS A 165 2.02 21.31 14.95
C LYS A 165 2.40 21.95 13.62
N SER A 166 2.15 21.25 12.51
CA SER A 166 2.53 21.69 11.17
C SER A 166 1.68 22.84 10.65
N SER A 167 0.55 23.19 11.28
CA SER A 167 -0.31 24.22 10.72
C SER A 167 -1.10 25.07 11.71
N SER A 168 -1.18 26.35 11.36
CA SER A 168 -2.27 27.25 11.72
C SER A 168 -3.49 27.12 10.78
N ASN A 169 -3.44 26.34 9.67
CA ASN A 169 -4.52 26.27 8.66
C ASN A 169 -4.67 24.97 7.79
N PHE A 170 -4.05 23.83 8.13
CA PHE A 170 -4.21 22.51 7.46
C PHE A 170 -4.07 22.45 5.92
N SER A 171 -3.48 23.45 5.25
CA SER A 171 -3.60 23.56 3.79
C SER A 171 -2.77 22.52 3.03
N TYR A 172 -1.53 22.25 3.45
CA TYR A 172 -0.64 21.28 2.80
C TYR A 172 0.24 20.60 3.85
N ILE A 173 0.31 19.28 3.80
CA ILE A 173 1.02 18.42 4.75
C ILE A 173 2.10 17.70 3.95
N SER A 174 3.37 18.07 4.16
CA SER A 174 4.49 17.39 3.51
C SER A 174 4.55 15.93 3.93
N LEU A 175 4.58 15.02 2.95
CA LEU A 175 4.67 13.58 3.21
C LEU A 175 6.01 13.23 3.85
N ASP A 176 7.10 13.82 3.37
CA ASP A 176 8.44 13.57 3.88
C ASP A 176 8.57 14.06 5.34
N GLU A 177 8.04 15.23 5.65
CA GLU A 177 8.03 15.73 7.03
C GLU A 177 7.18 14.84 7.94
N LEU A 178 6.01 14.39 7.46
CA LEU A 178 5.16 13.48 8.21
C LEU A 178 5.90 12.16 8.52
N ILE A 179 6.53 11.55 7.51
CA ILE A 179 7.26 10.29 7.66
C ILE A 179 8.42 10.46 8.65
N ASN A 180 9.17 11.57 8.56
CA ASN A 180 10.32 11.84 9.43
C ASN A 180 9.93 12.25 10.86
N TYR A 181 8.74 12.83 11.06
CA TYR A 181 8.27 13.25 12.38
C TYR A 181 7.75 12.07 13.22
N LEU A 182 7.15 11.06 12.58
CA LEU A 182 6.52 9.97 13.31
C LEU A 182 7.60 9.08 13.96
N PRO A 183 7.55 8.90 15.29
CA PRO A 183 8.57 8.13 15.99
C PRO A 183 8.55 6.67 15.51
N VAL A 184 9.71 6.24 15.02
CA VAL A 184 10.13 4.86 14.85
C VAL A 184 10.03 4.18 16.22
N LYS A 185 9.35 3.04 16.31
CA LYS A 185 9.21 2.31 17.57
C LYS A 185 10.17 1.16 17.68
#